data_AF-A0A9P0HBB5-F1
#
_entry.id   AF-A0A9P0HBB5-F1
#
_cell.length_a   1.000
_cell.length_b   1.000
_cell.length_c   1.000
_cell.angle_alpha   90.00
_cell.angle_beta   90.00
_cell.angle_gamma   90.00
#
_symmetry.space_group_name_H-M   'P 1'
#
loop_
_entity.id
_entity.type
_entity.pdbx_description
1 polymer ?
#
loop_
_entity_poly.entity_id
_entity_poly.type
_entity_poly.pdbx_seq_one_letter_code
_entity_poly.pdbx_strand_id
1 'polypeptide(L)'
;MLLAVLLLIGKSLAAEERIFLELAQHKALCPFKYRQDVDQHRLPRVIEKVECQITGRPQVTYVDEHGRYNRTCTCTEIITQLTVEYRRGNSSRSDKVIYPIGCMCVNDTSQRSLPADIQRVV
;
A
#
# COMPACT_ATOMS: atom_id res chain seq x y z
N MET A 1 -11.49 38.54 7.27
CA MET A 1 -10.47 38.15 6.27
C MET A 1 -9.43 37.14 6.78
N LEU A 2 -9.36 36.78 8.08
CA LEU A 2 -8.38 35.79 8.58
C LEU A 2 -8.68 34.32 8.20
N LEU A 3 -9.95 33.94 7.95
CA LEU A 3 -10.30 32.54 7.66
C LEU A 3 -9.80 32.02 6.30
N ALA A 4 -9.65 32.90 5.30
CA ALA A 4 -9.25 32.48 3.95
C ALA A 4 -7.76 32.12 3.86
N VAL A 5 -6.92 32.71 4.72
CA VAL A 5 -5.47 32.48 4.73
C VAL A 5 -5.13 31.11 5.34
N LEU A 6 -5.85 30.69 6.40
CA LEU A 6 -5.68 29.37 7.01
C LEU A 6 -6.09 28.22 6.07
N LEU A 7 -7.11 28.42 5.23
CA LEU A 7 -7.54 27.43 4.23
C LEU A 7 -6.56 27.27 3.05
N LEU A 8 -5.75 28.30 2.76
CA LEU A 8 -4.74 28.24 1.69
C LEU A 8 -3.45 27.57 2.17
N ILE A 9 -3.03 27.81 3.42
CA ILE A 9 -1.84 27.18 4.01
C ILE A 9 -2.07 25.67 4.25
N GLY A 10 -3.27 25.27 4.69
CA GLY A 10 -3.60 23.85 4.86
C GLY A 10 -3.65 23.06 3.53
N LYS A 11 -3.89 23.74 2.40
CA LYS A 11 -3.92 23.11 1.07
C LYS A 11 -2.53 22.91 0.47
N SER A 12 -1.55 23.76 0.79
CA SER A 12 -0.20 23.63 0.23
C SER A 12 0.58 22.50 0.90
N LEU A 13 0.50 22.34 2.22
CA LEU A 13 1.14 21.21 2.93
C LEU A 13 0.62 19.85 2.44
N ALA A 14 -0.70 19.71 2.30
CA ALA A 14 -1.29 18.47 1.81
C ALA A 14 -0.91 18.16 0.34
N ALA A 15 -0.63 19.18 -0.47
CA ALA A 15 -0.20 19.01 -1.85
C ALA A 15 1.29 18.62 -1.93
N GLU A 16 2.15 19.24 -1.13
CA GLU A 16 3.58 18.91 -1.06
C GLU A 16 3.80 17.49 -0.52
N GLU A 17 3.12 17.11 0.57
CA GLU A 17 3.17 15.74 1.12
C GLU A 17 2.72 14.69 0.10
N ARG A 18 1.70 15.00 -0.72
CA ARG A 18 1.23 14.11 -1.79
C ARG A 18 2.30 13.89 -2.88
N ILE A 19 3.02 14.93 -3.28
CA ILE A 19 4.09 14.81 -4.28
C ILE A 19 5.21 13.91 -3.76
N PHE A 20 5.62 14.04 -2.49
CA PHE A 20 6.64 13.16 -1.90
C PHE A 20 6.19 11.70 -1.85
N LEU A 21 4.91 11.45 -1.53
CA LEU A 21 4.35 10.09 -1.50
C LEU A 21 4.21 9.48 -2.90
N GLU A 22 3.84 10.26 -3.91
CA GLU A 22 3.79 9.81 -5.32
C GLU A 22 5.19 9.52 -5.87
N LEU A 23 6.18 10.36 -5.56
CA LEU A 23 7.56 10.11 -5.93
C LEU A 23 8.13 8.86 -5.25
N ALA A 24 7.81 8.63 -3.97
CA ALA A 24 8.21 7.43 -3.24
C ALA A 24 7.59 6.15 -3.85
N GLN A 25 6.34 6.20 -4.30
CA GLN A 25 5.64 5.10 -4.99
C GLN A 25 6.39 4.61 -6.24
N HIS A 26 6.99 5.53 -7.00
CA HIS A 26 7.73 5.21 -8.23
C HIS A 26 9.22 4.91 -8.01
N LYS A 27 9.77 5.26 -6.85
CA LYS A 27 11.19 5.01 -6.51
C LYS A 27 11.39 3.73 -5.69
N ALA A 28 10.32 3.13 -5.18
CA ALA A 28 10.39 1.82 -4.54
C ALA A 28 10.83 0.74 -5.55
N LEU A 29 11.66 -0.22 -5.09
CA LEU A 29 12.05 -1.38 -5.89
C LEU A 29 10.83 -2.19 -6.37
N CYS A 30 9.79 -2.24 -5.55
CA CYS A 30 8.48 -2.75 -5.91
C CYS A 30 7.49 -1.58 -6.00
N PRO A 31 7.29 -1.00 -7.20
CA PRO A 31 6.42 0.15 -7.36
C PRO A 31 4.96 -0.22 -7.06
N PHE A 32 4.24 0.72 -6.49
CA PHE A 32 2.88 0.52 -6.03
C PHE A 32 2.05 1.79 -6.20
N LYS A 33 0.72 1.65 -6.08
CA LYS A 33 -0.22 2.77 -6.16
C LYS A 33 -1.30 2.62 -5.11
N TYR A 34 -1.79 3.74 -4.57
CA TYR A 34 -2.95 3.73 -3.69
C TYR A 34 -4.25 3.61 -4.49
N ARG A 35 -5.18 2.83 -3.97
CA ARG A 35 -6.54 2.65 -4.48
C ARG A 35 -7.53 2.81 -3.34
N GLN A 36 -8.64 3.46 -3.60
CA GLN A 36 -9.72 3.56 -2.63
C GLN A 36 -10.68 2.39 -2.79
N ASP A 37 -10.93 1.69 -1.69
CA ASP A 37 -11.96 0.68 -1.53
C ASP A 37 -13.15 1.33 -0.82
N VAL A 38 -14.23 1.57 -1.58
CA VAL A 38 -15.40 2.33 -1.12
C VAL A 38 -16.60 1.39 -0.96
N ASP A 39 -17.14 1.33 0.24
CA ASP A 39 -18.36 0.57 0.58
C ASP A 39 -19.28 1.42 1.46
N GLN A 40 -20.51 1.65 0.99
CA GLN A 40 -21.49 2.52 1.66
C GLN A 40 -22.09 1.89 2.93
N HIS A 41 -22.03 0.57 3.05
CA HIS A 41 -22.61 -0.20 4.15
C HIS A 41 -21.59 -0.59 5.22
N ARG A 42 -20.32 -0.23 5.00
CA ARG A 42 -19.19 -0.56 5.86
C ARG A 42 -18.63 0.66 6.58
N LEU A 43 -18.10 0.44 7.78
CA LEU A 43 -17.28 1.40 8.52
C LEU A 43 -15.87 0.82 8.73
N PRO A 44 -14.81 1.56 8.37
CA PRO A 44 -14.85 2.83 7.61
C PRO A 44 -15.34 2.62 6.16
N ARG A 45 -15.99 3.66 5.62
CA ARG A 45 -16.58 3.63 4.26
C ARG A 45 -15.54 3.63 3.16
N VAL A 46 -14.42 4.30 3.40
CA VAL A 46 -13.29 4.40 2.47
C VAL A 46 -12.08 3.82 3.16
N ILE A 47 -11.44 2.84 2.52
CA ILE A 47 -10.16 2.28 2.94
C ILE A 47 -9.18 2.48 1.79
N GLU A 48 -8.05 3.12 2.05
CA GLU A 48 -6.96 3.17 1.09
C GLU A 48 -6.16 1.87 1.15
N LYS A 49 -6.08 1.18 0.02
CA LYS A 49 -5.32 -0.06 -0.17
C LYS A 49 -4.22 0.16 -1.19
N VAL A 50 -3.15 -0.62 -1.06
CA VAL A 50 -2.02 -0.60 -1.99
C VAL A 50 -2.23 -1.64 -3.10
N GLU A 51 -1.94 -1.28 -4.34
CA GLU A 51 -1.90 -2.20 -5.48
C GLU A 51 -0.46 -2.21 -6.02
N CYS A 52 0.23 -3.35 -5.85
CA CYS A 52 1.57 -3.54 -6.40
C CYS A 52 1.52 -3.60 -7.93
N GLN A 53 2.37 -2.84 -8.61
CA GLN A 53 2.34 -2.75 -10.07
C GLN A 53 3.02 -3.93 -10.76
N ILE A 54 3.91 -4.63 -10.05
CA ILE A 54 4.68 -5.76 -10.53
C ILE A 54 4.50 -6.89 -9.52
N THR A 55 3.45 -7.69 -9.64
CA THR A 55 3.25 -8.93 -8.85
C THR A 55 3.43 -10.13 -9.76
N GLY A 56 3.98 -11.23 -9.22
CA GLY A 56 4.09 -12.51 -9.94
C GLY A 56 5.08 -12.59 -11.11
N ARG A 57 5.67 -11.47 -11.55
CA ARG A 57 6.70 -11.45 -12.60
C ARG A 57 8.09 -11.65 -11.99
N PRO A 58 8.95 -12.51 -12.56
CA PRO A 58 10.18 -12.88 -11.91
C PRO A 58 11.24 -11.79 -12.13
N GLN A 59 11.85 -11.40 -11.01
CA GLN A 59 13.17 -10.77 -10.90
C GLN A 59 13.24 -9.26 -11.16
N VAL A 60 13.03 -8.47 -10.11
CA VAL A 60 13.63 -7.12 -10.05
C VAL A 60 15.10 -7.32 -9.74
N THR A 61 15.97 -6.97 -10.69
CA THR A 61 17.41 -6.97 -10.49
C THR A 61 17.85 -5.54 -10.20
N TYR A 62 18.30 -5.28 -8.98
CA TYR A 62 18.93 -3.99 -8.68
C TYR A 62 20.43 -4.06 -8.94
N VAL A 63 20.93 -2.94 -9.43
CA VAL A 63 22.34 -2.73 -9.71
C VAL A 63 22.92 -2.04 -8.48
N ASP A 64 23.99 -2.62 -7.91
CA ASP A 64 24.70 -1.96 -6.81
C ASP A 64 25.39 -0.67 -7.28
N GLU A 65 25.91 0.13 -6.35
CA GLU A 65 26.64 1.37 -6.66
C GLU A 65 27.87 1.15 -7.58
N HIS A 66 28.27 -0.11 -7.79
CA HIS A 66 29.39 -0.52 -8.64
C HIS A 66 28.93 -1.09 -10.00
N GLY A 67 27.65 -0.94 -10.37
CA GLY A 67 27.17 -1.40 -11.67
C GLY A 67 26.91 -2.91 -11.75
N ARG A 68 26.96 -3.65 -10.63
CA ARG A 68 26.78 -5.11 -10.63
C ARG A 68 25.34 -5.48 -10.31
N TYR A 69 24.78 -6.36 -11.13
CA TYR A 69 23.51 -7.04 -10.88
C TYR A 69 23.67 -7.96 -9.66
N ASN A 70 23.20 -7.51 -8.50
CA ASN A 70 23.60 -8.15 -7.26
C ASN A 70 22.60 -9.21 -6.81
N ARG A 71 21.29 -8.96 -6.90
CA ARG A 71 20.26 -9.91 -6.44
C ARG A 71 18.95 -9.80 -7.21
N THR A 72 18.33 -10.95 -7.40
CA THR A 72 16.96 -11.12 -7.87
C THR A 72 16.01 -11.12 -6.68
N CYS A 73 14.92 -10.37 -6.78
CA CYS A 73 13.85 -10.41 -5.80
C CYS A 73 12.47 -10.42 -6.47
N THR A 74 11.49 -10.97 -5.76
CA THR A 74 10.08 -11.05 -6.16
C THR A 74 9.29 -10.03 -5.36
N CYS A 75 8.49 -9.23 -6.04
CA CYS A 75 7.62 -8.26 -5.40
C CYS A 75 6.38 -8.95 -4.83
N THR A 76 6.16 -8.74 -3.53
CA THR A 76 5.09 -9.37 -2.75
C THR A 76 4.29 -8.30 -2.02
N GLU A 77 2.97 -8.50 -1.93
CA GLU A 77 2.09 -7.64 -1.14
C GLU A 77 2.31 -7.83 0.36
N ILE A 78 2.43 -6.72 1.08
CA ILE A 78 2.32 -6.69 2.54
C ILE A 78 0.85 -6.55 2.86
N ILE A 79 0.28 -7.47 3.62
CA ILE A 79 -1.13 -7.45 3.97
C ILE A 79 -1.32 -7.17 5.45
N THR A 80 -2.46 -6.58 5.80
CA THR A 80 -2.90 -6.44 7.18
C THR A 80 -4.36 -6.83 7.31
N GLN A 81 -4.76 -7.22 8.51
CA GLN A 81 -6.14 -7.56 8.83
C GLN A 81 -6.79 -6.38 9.55
N LEU A 82 -7.81 -5.80 8.93
CA LEU A 82 -8.62 -4.74 9.51
C LEU A 82 -9.97 -5.29 9.96
N THR A 83 -10.45 -4.83 11.11
CA THR A 83 -11.84 -5.07 11.52
C THR A 83 -12.72 -3.98 10.91
N VAL A 84 -13.76 -4.40 10.20
CA VAL A 84 -14.75 -3.52 9.58
C VAL A 84 -16.14 -3.84 10.13
N GLU A 85 -16.99 -2.83 10.25
CA GLU A 85 -18.36 -2.98 10.72
C GLU A 85 -19.34 -2.78 9.57
N TYR A 86 -20.19 -3.76 9.29
CA TYR A 86 -21.29 -3.64 8.34
C TYR A 86 -22.58 -3.28 9.09
N ARG A 87 -23.26 -2.22 8.65
CA ARG A 87 -24.55 -1.81 9.20
C ARG A 87 -25.66 -2.04 8.18
N ARG A 88 -26.67 -2.82 8.57
CA ARG A 88 -27.89 -3.03 7.78
C ARG A 88 -29.12 -2.86 8.68
N GLY A 89 -29.78 -1.72 8.57
CA GLY A 89 -30.89 -1.35 9.47
C GLY A 89 -30.41 -1.25 10.92
N ASN A 90 -31.09 -1.95 11.83
CA ASN A 90 -30.72 -2.01 13.26
C ASN A 90 -29.70 -3.11 13.59
N SER A 91 -29.17 -3.81 12.59
CA SER A 91 -28.16 -4.86 12.79
C SER A 91 -26.76 -4.36 12.42
N SER A 92 -25.79 -4.67 13.28
CA SER A 92 -24.37 -4.44 13.06
C SER A 92 -23.62 -5.78 13.08
N ARG A 93 -22.71 -5.99 12.14
CA ARG A 93 -21.83 -7.15 12.09
C ARG A 93 -20.38 -6.70 11.90
N SER A 94 -19.48 -7.22 12.73
CA SER A 94 -18.03 -6.99 12.57
C SER A 94 -17.40 -8.15 11.83
N ASP A 95 -16.62 -7.86 10.79
CA ASP A 95 -15.84 -8.84 10.03
C ASP A 95 -14.36 -8.44 10.01
N LYS A 96 -13.49 -9.43 9.79
CA LYS A 96 -12.05 -9.23 9.58
C LYS A 96 -11.76 -9.34 8.09
N VAL A 97 -11.20 -8.28 7.51
CA VAL A 97 -10.90 -8.19 6.07
C VAL A 97 -9.41 -7.93 5.87
N ILE A 98 -8.83 -8.59 4.87
CA ILE A 98 -7.41 -8.47 4.54
C ILE A 98 -7.23 -7.36 3.50
N TYR A 99 -6.33 -6.42 3.78
CA TYR A 99 -5.97 -5.34 2.86
C TYR A 99 -4.47 -5.31 2.58
N PRO A 100 -4.06 -5.16 1.32
CA PRO A 100 -2.69 -4.83 0.98
C PRO A 100 -2.37 -3.39 1.41
N ILE A 101 -1.27 -3.21 2.12
CA ILE A 101 -0.81 -1.93 2.68
C ILE A 101 0.57 -1.50 2.18
N GLY A 102 1.24 -2.36 1.40
CA GLY A 102 2.55 -2.07 0.86
C GLY A 102 3.03 -3.16 -0.10
N CYS A 103 4.17 -2.91 -0.73
CA CYS A 103 4.85 -3.85 -1.59
C CYS A 103 6.30 -3.95 -1.16
N MET A 104 6.82 -5.16 -1.05
CA MET A 104 8.23 -5.39 -0.72
C MET A 104 8.88 -6.35 -1.69
N CYS A 105 10.19 -6.19 -1.89
CA CYS A 105 10.98 -7.13 -2.67
C CYS A 105 11.53 -8.20 -1.74
N VAL A 106 11.23 -9.46 -2.04
CA VAL A 106 11.64 -10.62 -1.23
C VAL A 106 12.50 -11.54 -2.08
N ASN A 107 13.67 -11.91 -1.58
CA ASN A 107 14.53 -12.88 -2.23
C ASN A 107 14.03 -14.31 -1.96
N ASP A 108 14.32 -15.24 -2.88
CA ASP A 108 13.87 -16.65 -2.82
C ASP A 108 14.25 -17.36 -1.50
N THR A 109 15.40 -17.00 -0.89
CA THR A 109 15.83 -17.53 0.42
C THR A 109 14.97 -17.03 1.58
N SER A 110 14.43 -15.82 1.49
CA SER A 110 13.60 -15.20 2.54
C SER A 110 12.11 -15.52 2.38
N GLN A 111 11.68 -15.97 1.19
CA GLN A 111 10.27 -16.27 0.89
C GLN A 111 9.71 -17.40 1.78
N ARG A 112 10.55 -18.38 2.14
CA ARG A 112 10.16 -19.52 3.00
C ARG A 112 9.99 -19.15 4.47
N SER A 113 10.46 -17.98 4.89
CA SER A 113 10.42 -17.51 6.29
C SER A 113 9.54 -16.28 6.50
N LEU A 114 8.75 -15.89 5.48
CA LEU A 114 7.83 -14.76 5.63
C LEU A 114 6.67 -15.13 6.56
N PRO A 115 6.32 -14.28 7.54
CA PRO A 115 5.11 -14.46 8.32
C PRO A 115 3.85 -14.34 7.44
N ALA A 116 2.74 -14.92 7.89
CA ALA A 116 1.53 -15.12 7.09
C ALA A 116 0.88 -13.81 6.59
N ASP A 117 1.17 -12.70 7.24
CA ASP A 117 0.79 -11.32 6.90
C ASP A 117 1.62 -10.72 5.75
N ILE A 118 2.58 -11.47 5.19
CA ILE A 118 3.40 -11.05 4.05
C ILE A 118 3.19 -11.98 2.83
N GLN A 119 2.15 -12.80 2.83
CA GLN A 119 1.97 -13.82 1.80
C GLN A 119 0.73 -13.59 0.93
N ARG A 120 0.94 -12.97 -0.22
CA ARG A 120 0.26 -13.31 -1.47
C ARG A 120 1.24 -13.20 -2.64
N VAL A 121 1.73 -14.36 -3.07
CA VAL A 121 2.34 -14.52 -4.40
C VAL A 121 1.16 -14.85 -5.33
N VAL A 122 0.78 -13.89 -6.18
CA VAL A 122 -0.20 -14.10 -7.26
C VAL A 122 0.57 -14.32 -8.55
#